data_AF-A0A6I1EZ29-F1
#
_entry.id   AF-A0A6I1EZ29-F1
#
_cell.length_a   1.000
_cell.length_b   1.000
_cell.length_c   1.000
_cell.angle_alpha   90.00
_cell.angle_beta   90.00
_cell.angle_gamma   90.00
#
_symmetry.space_group_name_H-M   'P 1'
#
loop_
_entity.id
_entity.type
_entity.pdbx_description
1 polymer ?
#
loop_
_entity_poly.entity_id
_entity_poly.type
_entity_poly.pdbx_seq_one_letter_code
_entity_poly.pdbx_strand_id
1 'polypeptide(L)'
;MWLIRSNLMIILINTIFIFLIQFLFLSLVHAKLSVLTYQITFILFIFVPINIVIWYSKMNVGFYQHWLCIYVGFLCSSVLFYVIKAILVDKPSDFPPSEPYFDLFLTVFIYGLLQLLIFIFLNGVAYIIYKFTHKNQT
;
A
#
# COMPACT_ATOMS: atom_id res chain seq x y z
N MET A 1 4.92 17.49 19.20
CA MET A 1 4.55 16.14 19.68
C MET A 1 3.28 15.61 19.01
N TRP A 2 2.20 16.39 18.89
CA TRP A 2 0.92 15.95 18.29
C TRP A 2 1.04 15.58 16.79
N LEU A 3 1.76 16.38 16.00
CA LEU A 3 1.99 16.13 14.57
C LEU A 3 2.72 14.79 14.29
N ILE A 4 3.74 14.49 15.10
CA ILE A 4 4.50 13.24 15.00
C ILE A 4 3.60 12.05 15.30
N ARG A 5 2.76 12.16 16.34
CA ARG A 5 1.78 11.13 16.69
C ARG A 5 0.76 10.89 15.56
N SER A 6 0.25 11.96 14.95
CA SER A 6 -0.65 11.85 13.80
C SER A 6 0.03 11.14 12.63
N ASN A 7 1.25 11.54 12.24
CA ASN A 7 1.99 10.89 11.15
C ASN A 7 2.19 9.40 11.41
N LEU A 8 2.66 9.04 12.61
CA LEU A 8 2.89 7.64 12.98
C LEU A 8 1.60 6.82 12.92
N MET A 9 0.46 7.38 13.34
CA MET A 9 -0.83 6.69 13.21
C MET A 9 -1.24 6.51 11.75
N ILE A 10 -1.07 7.52 10.89
CA ILE A 10 -1.38 7.39 9.45
C ILE A 10 -0.50 6.33 8.79
N ILE A 11 0.80 6.33 9.11
CA ILE A 11 1.75 5.33 8.64
C ILE A 11 1.32 3.94 9.11
N LEU A 12 0.99 3.77 10.39
CA LEU A 12 0.58 2.50 10.97
C LEU A 12 -0.70 1.97 10.32
N ILE A 13 -1.73 2.82 10.17
CA ILE A 13 -3.00 2.45 9.53
C ILE A 13 -2.74 2.01 8.09
N ASN A 14 -2.01 2.80 7.30
CA ASN A 14 -1.70 2.43 5.91
C ASN A 14 -0.84 1.15 5.84
N THR A 15 0.11 0.98 6.76
CA THR A 15 0.93 -0.25 6.84
C THR A 15 0.05 -1.47 7.03
N ILE A 16 -0.85 -1.44 8.02
CA ILE A 16 -1.74 -2.56 8.34
C ILE A 16 -2.69 -2.85 7.17
N PHE A 17 -3.34 -1.83 6.62
CA PHE A 17 -4.28 -2.03 5.53
C PHE A 17 -3.60 -2.58 4.28
N ILE A 18 -2.48 -1.99 3.85
CA ILE A 18 -1.77 -2.45 2.66
C ILE A 18 -1.23 -3.87 2.89
N PHE A 19 -0.72 -4.17 4.08
CA PHE A 19 -0.26 -5.52 4.43
C PHE A 19 -1.38 -6.56 4.30
N LEU A 20 -2.57 -6.26 4.84
CA LEU A 20 -3.74 -7.14 4.74
C LEU A 20 -4.17 -7.34 3.27
N ILE A 21 -4.12 -6.28 2.46
CA ILE A 21 -4.41 -6.35 1.02
C ILE A 21 -3.39 -7.24 0.29
N GLN A 22 -2.10 -7.09 0.58
CA GLN A 22 -1.04 -7.94 0.01
C GLN A 22 -1.24 -9.42 0.38
N PHE A 23 -1.69 -9.69 1.60
CA PHE A 23 -2.00 -11.04 2.06
C PHE A 23 -3.22 -11.65 1.38
N LEU A 24 -4.33 -10.90 1.29
CA LEU A 24 -5.55 -11.31 0.58
C LEU A 24 -5.29 -11.51 -0.91
N PHE A 25 -4.50 -10.61 -1.51
CA PHE A 25 -4.11 -10.68 -2.92
C PHE A 25 -3.43 -12.01 -3.23
N LEU A 26 -2.44 -12.43 -2.45
CA LEU A 26 -1.74 -13.68 -2.70
C LEU A 26 -2.68 -14.88 -2.62
N SER A 27 -3.59 -14.91 -1.65
CA SER A 27 -4.61 -15.97 -1.53
C SER A 27 -5.52 -16.03 -2.76
N LEU A 28 -5.78 -14.89 -3.41
CA LEU A 28 -6.65 -14.80 -4.60
C LEU A 28 -5.91 -15.03 -5.92
N VAL A 29 -4.60 -14.78 -5.98
CA VAL A 29 -3.77 -15.22 -7.12
C VAL A 29 -3.80 -16.74 -7.27
N HIS A 30 -3.84 -17.47 -6.16
CA HIS A 30 -4.04 -18.93 -6.18
C HIS A 30 -5.42 -19.33 -6.75
N ALA A 31 -6.42 -18.44 -6.66
CA ALA A 31 -7.75 -18.61 -7.24
C ALA A 31 -7.86 -18.16 -8.71
N LYS A 32 -6.74 -17.83 -9.38
CA LYS A 32 -6.66 -17.39 -10.80
C LYS A 32 -7.47 -16.13 -11.14
N LEU A 33 -7.73 -15.28 -10.16
CA LEU A 33 -8.41 -14.00 -10.38
C LEU A 33 -7.46 -13.00 -11.06
N SER A 34 -8.01 -12.11 -11.90
CA SER A 34 -7.24 -11.04 -12.56
C SER A 34 -6.57 -10.14 -11.52
N VAL A 35 -5.23 -10.14 -11.51
CA VAL A 35 -4.41 -9.35 -10.60
C VAL A 35 -4.73 -7.86 -10.66
N LEU A 36 -4.81 -7.33 -11.89
CA LEU A 36 -5.06 -5.92 -12.13
C LEU A 36 -6.44 -5.52 -11.61
N THR A 37 -7.46 -6.34 -11.89
CA THR A 37 -8.84 -6.10 -11.45
C THR A 37 -8.92 -6.08 -9.93
N TYR A 38 -8.22 -7.00 -9.25
CA TYR A 38 -8.18 -7.02 -7.80
C TYR A 38 -7.54 -5.76 -7.23
N GLN A 39 -6.34 -5.39 -7.70
CA GLN A 39 -5.62 -4.22 -7.20
C GLN A 39 -6.42 -2.93 -7.41
N ILE A 40 -7.01 -2.74 -8.59
CA ILE A 40 -7.85 -1.56 -8.87
C ILE A 40 -9.07 -1.53 -7.95
N THR A 41 -9.79 -2.65 -7.83
CA THR A 41 -10.99 -2.73 -6.97
C THR A 41 -10.65 -2.42 -5.52
N PHE A 42 -9.63 -3.05 -4.95
CA PHE A 42 -9.25 -2.81 -3.56
C PHE A 42 -8.77 -1.39 -3.32
N ILE A 43 -8.00 -0.83 -4.25
CA ILE A 43 -7.50 0.52 -4.11
C ILE A 43 -8.65 1.54 -4.16
N LEU A 44 -9.57 1.39 -5.11
CA LEU A 44 -10.69 2.32 -5.27
C LEU A 44 -11.74 2.20 -4.16
N PHE A 45 -12.12 0.99 -3.75
CA PHE A 45 -13.24 0.78 -2.84
C PHE A 45 -12.86 0.70 -1.37
N ILE A 46 -11.59 0.46 -1.04
CA ILE A 46 -11.13 0.32 0.35
C ILE A 46 -10.07 1.38 0.66
N PHE A 47 -8.97 1.40 -0.10
CA PHE A 47 -7.83 2.25 0.22
C PHE A 47 -8.15 3.76 0.12
N VAL A 48 -8.80 4.18 -0.96
CA VAL A 48 -9.17 5.59 -1.19
C VAL A 48 -10.15 6.09 -0.13
N PRO A 49 -11.29 5.41 0.16
CA PRO A 49 -12.21 5.84 1.20
C PRO A 49 -11.57 5.98 2.59
N ILE A 50 -10.70 5.03 2.96
CA ILE A 50 -9.98 5.09 4.25
C ILE A 50 -9.11 6.33 4.32
N ASN A 51 -8.30 6.60 3.28
CA ASN A 51 -7.42 7.76 3.29
C ASN A 51 -8.18 9.09 3.18
N ILE A 52 -9.34 9.11 2.51
CA ILE A 52 -10.28 10.24 2.56
C ILE A 52 -10.75 10.48 4.00
N VAL A 53 -11.20 9.45 4.71
CA VAL A 53 -11.64 9.57 6.11
C VAL A 53 -10.50 10.07 7.01
N ILE A 54 -9.29 9.53 6.84
CA ILE A 54 -8.11 9.97 7.58
C ILE A 54 -7.80 11.44 7.28
N TRP A 55 -7.92 11.87 6.03
CA TRP A 55 -7.70 13.26 5.63
C TRP A 55 -8.64 14.23 6.31
N TYR A 56 -9.93 13.92 6.32
CA TYR A 56 -10.97 14.74 6.93
C TYR A 56 -11.04 14.56 8.45
N SER A 57 -10.28 13.63 9.03
CA SER A 57 -10.20 13.46 10.47
C SER A 57 -9.46 14.62 11.13
N LYS A 58 -9.58 14.74 12.45
CA LYS A 58 -8.91 15.79 13.26
C LYS A 58 -7.38 15.68 13.26
N MET A 59 -6.77 14.75 12.52
CA MET A 59 -5.32 14.50 12.55
C MET A 59 -4.46 15.65 11.99
N ASN A 60 -5.05 16.64 11.31
CA ASN A 60 -4.44 17.91 10.93
C ASN A 60 -3.10 17.75 10.17
N VAL A 61 -3.09 16.87 9.16
CA VAL A 61 -1.90 16.60 8.34
C VAL A 61 -2.09 17.24 6.96
N GLY A 62 -1.09 18.02 6.53
CA GLY A 62 -1.14 18.70 5.23
C GLY A 62 -1.02 17.75 4.04
N PHE A 63 -1.33 18.24 2.84
CA PHE A 63 -1.53 17.39 1.66
C PHE A 63 -0.34 16.48 1.36
N TYR A 64 0.83 17.10 1.19
CA TYR A 64 2.06 16.39 0.85
C TYR A 64 2.51 15.44 1.96
N GLN A 65 2.30 15.83 3.21
CA GLN A 65 2.68 15.03 4.37
C GLN A 65 1.82 13.77 4.51
N HIS A 66 0.53 13.86 4.20
CA HIS A 66 -0.36 12.70 4.18
C HIS A 66 0.05 11.68 3.12
N TRP A 67 0.33 12.14 1.89
CA TRP A 67 0.83 11.27 0.81
C TRP A 67 2.19 10.64 1.13
N LEU A 68 3.09 11.39 1.76
CA LEU A 68 4.36 10.84 2.24
C LEU A 68 4.13 9.72 3.28
N CYS A 69 3.20 9.91 4.21
CA CYS A 69 2.83 8.88 5.19
C CYS A 69 2.27 7.61 4.52
N ILE A 70 1.48 7.76 3.46
CA ILE A 70 1.00 6.64 2.64
C ILE A 70 2.18 5.87 2.02
N TYR A 71 3.13 6.55 1.39
CA TYR A 71 4.29 5.91 0.75
C TYR A 71 5.19 5.20 1.76
N VAL A 72 5.41 5.80 2.93
CA VAL A 72 6.16 5.15 4.02
C VAL A 72 5.40 3.91 4.50
N GLY A 73 4.08 4.00 4.70
CA GLY A 73 3.27 2.86 5.08
C GLY A 73 3.31 1.71 4.06
N PHE A 74 3.28 2.03 2.77
CA PHE A 74 3.45 1.07 1.67
C PHE A 74 4.80 0.36 1.70
N LEU A 75 5.89 1.12 1.91
CA LEU A 75 7.23 0.54 2.01
C LEU A 75 7.32 -0.41 3.22
N CYS A 76 6.84 0.04 4.39
CA CYS A 76 6.81 -0.76 5.61
C CYS A 76 5.99 -2.04 5.42
N SER A 77 4.81 -1.97 4.80
CA SER A 77 3.97 -3.15 4.59
C SER A 77 4.64 -4.15 3.67
N SER A 78 5.28 -3.68 2.60
CA SER A 78 5.91 -4.55 1.60
C SER A 78 7.10 -5.31 2.18
N VAL A 79 7.90 -4.64 3.01
CA VAL A 79 8.98 -5.27 3.78
C VAL A 79 8.43 -6.29 4.77
N LEU A 80 7.41 -5.92 5.56
CA LEU A 80 6.77 -6.83 6.51
C LEU A 80 6.18 -8.07 5.82
N PHE A 81 5.52 -7.87 4.69
CA PHE A 81 4.93 -8.95 3.89
C PHE A 81 6.00 -9.92 3.38
N TYR A 82 7.09 -9.40 2.82
CA TYR A 82 8.22 -10.22 2.38
C TYR A 82 8.81 -11.04 3.54
N VAL A 83 9.11 -10.39 4.67
CA VAL A 83 9.72 -11.06 5.84
C VAL A 83 8.80 -12.14 6.39
N ILE A 84 7.51 -11.85 6.60
CA ILE A 84 6.55 -12.82 7.12
C ILE A 84 6.39 -14.00 6.16
N LYS A 85 6.28 -13.73 4.86
CA LYS A 85 6.16 -14.80 3.87
C LYS A 85 7.43 -15.62 3.75
N ALA A 86 8.61 -15.01 3.80
CA ALA A 86 9.87 -15.74 3.78
C ALA A 86 9.99 -16.72 4.96
N ILE A 87 9.44 -16.37 6.13
CA ILE A 87 9.38 -17.29 7.30
C ILE A 87 8.40 -18.45 7.06
N LEU A 88 7.33 -18.22 6.30
CA LEU A 88 6.25 -19.19 6.05
C LEU A 88 6.43 -20.02 4.77
N VAL A 89 7.46 -19.77 3.95
CA VAL A 89 7.75 -20.58 2.77
C VAL A 89 8.23 -21.95 3.23
N ASP A 90 7.40 -22.97 3.02
CA ASP A 90 7.81 -24.36 3.14
C ASP A 90 8.93 -24.62 2.13
N LYS A 91 10.04 -25.20 2.61
CA LYS A 91 11.17 -25.60 1.78
C LYS A 91 10.92 -27.02 1.30
N PRO A 92 10.45 -27.27 0.07
CA PRO A 92 10.53 -28.62 -0.49
C PRO A 92 12.01 -29.05 -0.47
N SER A 93 12.28 -30.26 0.02
CA SER A 93 13.64 -30.80 0.19
C SER A 93 14.47 -30.81 -1.08
N ASP A 94 13.81 -30.73 -2.23
CA ASP A 94 14.40 -30.95 -3.55
C ASP A 94 14.79 -29.64 -4.27
N PHE A 95 14.46 -28.48 -3.70
CA PHE A 95 14.79 -27.18 -4.30
C PHE A 95 16.01 -26.54 -3.60
N PRO A 96 16.92 -25.89 -4.35
CA PRO A 96 17.96 -25.07 -3.75
C PRO A 96 17.32 -24.04 -2.81
N PRO A 97 17.86 -23.83 -1.60
CA PRO A 97 17.23 -22.97 -0.62
C PRO A 97 17.04 -21.53 -1.10
N SER A 98 17.75 -21.08 -2.13
CA SER A 98 17.68 -19.72 -2.70
C SER A 98 16.52 -19.48 -3.66
N GLU A 99 16.01 -20.50 -4.35
CA GLU A 99 15.01 -20.31 -5.43
C GLU A 99 13.66 -19.79 -4.90
N PRO A 100 13.07 -20.37 -3.83
CA PRO A 100 11.77 -19.90 -3.32
C PRO A 100 11.81 -18.48 -2.75
N TYR A 101 12.95 -18.05 -2.19
CA TYR A 101 13.11 -16.67 -1.68
C TYR A 101 13.24 -15.65 -2.80
N PHE A 102 13.93 -16.02 -3.89
CA PHE A 102 14.09 -15.17 -5.04
C PHE A 102 12.76 -14.98 -5.78
N ASP A 103 11.99 -16.05 -5.95
CA ASP A 103 10.66 -15.99 -6.55
C ASP A 103 9.70 -15.15 -5.72
N LEU A 104 9.72 -15.31 -4.39
CA LEU A 104 8.96 -14.47 -3.47
C LEU A 104 9.37 -13.00 -3.58
N PHE A 105 10.68 -12.72 -3.61
CA PHE A 105 11.20 -11.36 -3.78
C PHE A 105 10.73 -10.74 -5.10
N LEU A 106 10.88 -11.46 -6.21
CA LEU A 106 10.48 -11.00 -7.53
C LEU A 106 8.97 -10.72 -7.59
N THR A 107 8.18 -11.60 -6.98
CA THR A 107 6.72 -11.46 -6.85
C THR A 107 6.36 -10.19 -6.08
N VAL A 108 6.93 -9.99 -4.89
CA VAL A 108 6.69 -8.80 -4.07
C VAL A 108 7.15 -7.53 -4.80
N PHE A 109 8.28 -7.59 -5.50
CA PHE A 109 8.83 -6.47 -6.25
C PHE A 109 7.93 -6.05 -7.42
N ILE A 110 7.52 -7.00 -8.27
CA ILE A 110 6.68 -6.71 -9.44
C ILE A 110 5.32 -6.15 -9.02
N TYR A 111 4.66 -6.80 -8.06
CA TYR A 111 3.35 -6.33 -7.60
C TYR A 111 3.44 -5.04 -6.79
N GLY A 112 4.51 -4.88 -6.02
CA GLY A 112 4.82 -3.63 -5.33
C GLY A 112 5.03 -2.48 -6.31
N LEU A 113 5.77 -2.70 -7.40
CA LEU A 113 5.96 -1.70 -8.45
C LEU A 113 4.64 -1.30 -9.11
N LEU A 114 3.78 -2.27 -9.44
CA LEU A 114 2.45 -2.00 -9.98
C LEU A 114 1.60 -1.17 -9.01
N GLN A 115 1.60 -1.53 -7.73
CA GLN A 115 0.87 -0.80 -6.70
C GLN A 115 1.41 0.62 -6.50
N LEU A 116 2.74 0.80 -6.56
CA LEU A 116 3.37 2.11 -6.51
C LEU A 116 2.95 3.00 -7.68
N LEU A 117 2.88 2.45 -8.90
CA LEU A 117 2.39 3.19 -10.07
C LEU A 117 0.93 3.65 -9.87
N ILE A 118 0.08 2.81 -9.29
CA ILE A 118 -1.31 3.18 -8.98
C ILE A 118 -1.33 4.31 -7.93
N PHE A 119 -0.51 4.24 -6.89
CA PHE A 119 -0.43 5.32 -5.88
C PHE A 119 0.10 6.63 -6.45
N ILE A 120 1.08 6.59 -7.37
CA ILE A 120 1.57 7.79 -8.07
C ILE A 120 0.44 8.40 -8.92
N PHE A 121 -0.31 7.57 -9.65
CA PHE A 121 -1.46 8.04 -10.44
C PHE A 121 -2.52 8.70 -9.54
N LEU A 122 -2.89 8.05 -8.43
CA LEU A 122 -3.86 8.59 -7.49
C LEU A 122 -3.39 9.89 -6.83
N ASN A 123 -2.10 10.00 -6.50
CA ASN A 123 -1.52 11.24 -5.99
C ASN A 123 -1.65 12.37 -7.02
N GLY A 124 -1.34 12.08 -8.30
CA GLY A 124 -1.54 13.03 -9.39
C GLY A 124 -2.99 13.51 -9.49
N VAL A 125 -3.96 12.59 -9.47
CA VAL A 125 -5.40 12.93 -9.49
C VAL A 125 -5.79 13.76 -8.26
N ALA A 126 -5.40 13.34 -7.07
CA ALA A 126 -5.70 14.04 -5.82
C ALA A 126 -5.07 15.44 -5.79
N TYR A 127 -3.88 15.60 -6.34
CA TYR A 127 -3.20 16.89 -6.44
C TYR A 127 -3.94 17.85 -7.38
N ILE A 128 -4.42 17.35 -8.54
CA ILE A 128 -5.24 18.14 -9.46
C ILE A 128 -6.51 18.62 -8.75
N ILE A 129 -7.22 17.72 -8.07
CA ILE A 129 -8.43 18.06 -7.30
C ILE A 129 -8.11 19.10 -6.22
N TYR A 130 -7.07 18.86 -5.40
CA TYR A 130 -6.63 19.75 -4.34
C TYR A 130 -6.37 21.17 -4.86
N LYS A 131 -5.66 21.30 -5.99
CA LYS A 131 -5.37 22.58 -6.62
C LYS A 131 -6.63 23.30 -7.09
N PHE A 132 -7.58 22.60 -7.71
CA PHE A 132 -8.85 23.22 -8.13
C PHE A 132 -9.71 23.66 -6.95
N THR A 133 -9.79 22.86 -5.89
CA THR A 133 -10.58 23.21 -4.70
C THR A 133 -10.00 24.40 -3.95
N HIS A 134 -8.67 24.49 -3.80
CA HIS A 134 -8.03 25.62 -3.10
C HIS A 134 -7.89 26.88 -3.97
N LYS A 135 -7.78 26.75 -5.31
CA LYS A 135 -7.77 27.90 -6.23
C LYS A 135 -9.10 28.66 -6.23
N ASN A 136 -10.21 27.99 -5.94
CA ASN A 136 -11.53 28.62 -5.84
C ASN A 136 -11.80 29.30 -4.47
N GLN A 137 -10.82 29.31 -3.56
CA GLN A 137 -10.92 29.93 -2.23
C GLN A 137 -10.03 31.19 -2.06
N THR A 138 -9.34 31.61 -3.12
CA THR A 138 -8.58 32.86 -3.22
C THR A 138 -9.18 33.76 -4.28
#